data_AF-X1QCH5-F1
#
_entry.id   AF-X1QCH5-F1
#
_cell.length_a   1.000
_cell.length_b   1.000
_cell.length_c   1.000
_cell.angle_alpha   90.00
_cell.angle_beta   90.00
_cell.angle_gamma   90.00
#
_symmetry.space_group_name_H-M   'P 1'
#
loop_
_entity.id
_entity.type
_entity.pdbx_description
1 polymer ?
#
loop_
_entity_poly.entity_id
_entity_poly.type
_entity_poly.pdbx_seq_one_letter_code
_entity_poly.pdbx_strand_id
1 'polypeptide(L)'
;KSIGPDKDEGYWSVKINKSSWIALLVRGHYADKPKQEIIAAHSSPVMIDIEGSPLLAKADAFTILEQIEGALAYLDSVGTRAEIKTYKRMRLILTSAHRSLHNRMHKIGYYHNHTPIDDHPEHHRR
;
A
#
# COMPACT_ATOMS: atom_id res chain seq x y z
N LYS A 1 14.35 16.38 29.18
CA LYS A 1 13.25 17.35 28.98
C LYS A 1 12.02 16.51 28.63
N SER A 2 10.98 16.44 29.47
CA SER A 2 9.76 15.71 29.11
C SER A 2 8.98 16.53 28.10
N ILE A 3 8.60 15.93 26.98
CA ILE A 3 7.71 16.54 26.00
C ILE A 3 6.28 16.34 26.51
N GLY A 4 5.40 17.32 26.28
CA GLY A 4 3.99 17.19 26.67
C GLY A 4 3.30 16.10 25.86
N PRO A 5 2.24 15.46 26.38
CA PRO A 5 1.61 14.27 25.78
C PRO A 5 1.15 14.43 24.32
N ASP A 6 0.87 15.66 23.88
CA ASP A 6 0.35 15.96 22.53
C ASP A 6 1.32 16.83 21.71
N LYS A 7 2.56 16.96 22.18
CA LYS A 7 3.57 17.85 21.60
C LYS A 7 4.80 17.12 21.06
N ASP A 8 4.73 15.78 20.98
CA ASP A 8 5.77 15.00 20.34
C ASP A 8 5.71 15.21 18.82
N GLU A 9 6.77 15.80 18.30
CA GLU A 9 7.02 15.97 16.88
C GLU A 9 8.45 15.51 16.56
N GLY A 10 8.65 15.03 15.33
CA GLY A 10 9.94 14.55 14.90
C GLY A 10 10.00 14.38 13.39
N TYR A 11 11.21 14.44 12.86
CA TYR A 11 11.49 14.11 11.48
C TYR A 11 12.86 13.45 11.40
N TRP A 12 13.04 12.64 10.37
CA TRP A 12 14.36 12.16 9.98
C TRP A 12 14.42 12.08 8.47
N SER A 13 15.64 12.10 7.95
CA SER A 13 15.88 11.94 6.53
C SER A 13 16.23 10.49 6.22
N VAL A 14 15.57 9.91 5.21
CA VAL A 14 15.93 8.60 4.66
C VAL A 14 16.55 8.82 3.29
N LYS A 15 17.80 8.36 3.11
CA LYS A 15 18.46 8.39 1.80
C LYS A 15 17.93 7.24 0.95
N ILE A 16 17.38 7.56 -0.21
CA ILE A 16 16.82 6.60 -1.15
C ILE A 16 17.62 6.67 -2.45
N ASN A 17 18.32 5.58 -2.79
CA ASN A 17 19.22 5.53 -3.96
C ASN A 17 18.68 4.66 -5.10
N LYS A 18 17.55 4.00 -4.87
CA LYS A 18 16.85 3.15 -5.84
C LYS A 18 15.35 3.39 -5.67
N SER A 19 14.58 3.23 -6.72
CA SER A 19 13.12 3.24 -6.60
C SER A 19 12.73 2.28 -5.47
N SER A 20 11.85 2.70 -4.56
CA SER A 20 11.48 1.92 -3.36
C SER A 20 10.11 2.32 -2.83
N TRP A 21 9.38 1.35 -2.25
CA TRP A 21 8.18 1.65 -1.47
C TRP A 21 8.61 2.18 -0.11
N ILE A 22 7.92 3.22 0.38
CA ILE A 22 8.14 3.74 1.73
C ILE A 22 6.82 3.83 2.49
N ALA A 23 6.84 3.38 3.73
CA ALA A 23 5.77 3.56 4.69
C ALA A 23 6.38 3.85 6.06
N LEU A 24 5.66 4.61 6.87
CA LEU A 24 6.00 4.88 8.26
C LEU A 24 5.23 3.91 9.16
N LEU A 25 5.93 3.26 10.09
CA LEU A 25 5.34 2.51 11.19
C LEU A 25 5.91 3.00 12.53
N VAL A 26 5.07 3.56 13.39
CA VAL A 26 5.44 4.02 14.73
C VAL A 26 5.00 2.97 15.74
N ARG A 27 5.97 2.40 16.46
CA ARG A 27 5.74 1.43 17.53
C ARG A 27 5.81 2.12 18.88
N GLY A 28 4.99 1.66 19.82
CA GLY A 28 4.93 2.22 21.17
C GLY A 28 4.49 1.17 22.18
N HIS A 29 4.33 1.61 23.43
CA HIS A 29 3.82 0.80 24.54
C HIS A 29 2.89 1.66 25.38
N TYR A 30 1.85 1.05 25.97
CA TYR A 30 1.11 1.71 27.03
C TYR A 30 1.93 1.71 28.32
N ALA A 31 1.83 2.77 29.11
CA ALA A 31 2.60 2.94 30.34
C ALA A 31 2.36 1.80 31.35
N ASP A 32 1.13 1.28 31.40
CA ASP A 32 0.72 0.16 32.26
C ASP A 32 1.07 -1.22 31.66
N LYS A 33 1.45 -1.29 30.38
CA LYS A 33 1.79 -2.54 29.66
C LYS A 33 3.10 -2.42 28.89
N PRO A 34 4.24 -2.20 29.57
CA PRO A 34 5.53 -1.92 28.93
C PRO A 34 6.10 -3.09 28.12
N LYS A 35 5.56 -4.31 28.27
CA LYS A 35 5.97 -5.49 27.50
C LYS A 35 5.11 -5.77 26.27
N GLN A 36 4.03 -5.01 26.08
CA GLN A 36 3.09 -5.21 24.98
C GLN A 36 3.28 -4.09 23.95
N GLU A 37 3.99 -4.40 22.88
CA GLU A 37 4.19 -3.47 21.77
C GLU A 37 2.88 -3.24 21.01
N ILE A 38 2.62 -2.00 20.65
CA ILE A 38 1.49 -1.60 19.81
C ILE A 38 1.98 -0.82 18.58
N ILE A 39 1.17 -0.83 17.52
CA ILE A 39 1.31 0.12 16.41
C ILE A 39 0.56 1.39 16.80
N ALA A 40 1.30 2.43 17.19
CA ALA A 40 0.74 3.70 17.63
C ALA A 40 0.29 4.58 16.45
N ALA A 41 1.00 4.49 15.33
CA ALA A 41 0.64 5.15 14.08
C ALA A 41 1.25 4.43 12.88
N HIS A 42 0.64 4.60 11.70
CA HIS A 42 1.25 4.18 10.44
C HIS A 42 0.85 5.14 9.32
N SER A 43 1.64 5.16 8.23
CA SER A 43 1.22 5.79 6.97
C SER A 43 0.74 4.73 5.98
N SER A 44 0.05 5.18 4.94
CA SER A 44 -0.09 4.36 3.73
C SER A 44 1.30 4.22 3.06
N PRO A 45 1.59 3.09 2.40
CA PRO A 45 2.77 2.97 1.57
C PRO A 45 2.66 3.91 0.37
N VAL A 46 3.72 4.62 0.04
CA VAL A 46 3.82 5.45 -1.16
C VAL A 46 4.98 4.99 -2.02
N MET A 47 4.80 5.18 -3.32
CA MET A 47 5.79 4.80 -4.30
C MET A 47 6.80 5.90 -4.55
N ILE A 48 8.09 5.60 -4.46
CA ILE A 48 9.16 6.51 -4.90
C ILE A 48 9.83 5.92 -6.13
N ASP A 49 9.66 6.59 -7.27
CA ASP A 49 10.34 6.28 -8.52
C ASP A 49 11.61 7.14 -8.66
N ILE A 50 12.75 6.48 -8.91
CA ILE A 50 14.05 7.07 -9.21
C ILE A 50 14.41 6.70 -10.65
N GLU A 51 14.76 7.72 -11.44
CA GLU A 51 15.16 7.55 -12.83
C GLU A 51 16.31 6.53 -12.98
N GLY A 52 16.18 5.64 -13.97
CA GLY A 52 17.16 4.57 -14.22
C GLY A 52 17.17 3.45 -13.17
N SER A 53 16.34 3.53 -12.11
CA SER A 53 16.26 2.49 -11.09
C SER A 53 14.97 1.66 -11.25
N PRO A 54 15.05 0.42 -11.74
CA PRO A 54 13.89 -0.45 -11.78
C PRO A 54 13.49 -0.81 -10.35
N LEU A 55 12.26 -0.46 -10.03
CA LEU A 55 11.67 -0.65 -8.72
C LEU A 55 11.28 -2.10 -8.41
N LEU A 56 10.86 -2.83 -9.45
CA LEU A 56 10.01 -3.99 -9.29
C LEU A 56 10.82 -5.21 -8.81
N ALA A 57 10.94 -5.37 -7.49
CA ALA A 57 11.03 -6.69 -6.89
C ALA A 57 9.68 -7.37 -7.14
N LYS A 58 9.68 -8.39 -8.01
CA LYS A 58 8.46 -9.07 -8.50
C LYS A 58 7.51 -9.49 -7.37
N ALA A 59 8.05 -9.98 -6.26
CA ALA A 59 7.28 -10.39 -5.08
C ALA A 59 6.59 -9.22 -4.36
N ASP A 60 7.26 -8.07 -4.21
CA ASP A 60 6.71 -6.91 -3.51
C ASP A 60 5.57 -6.29 -4.32
N ALA A 61 5.72 -6.24 -5.65
CA ALA A 61 4.69 -5.74 -6.56
C ALA A 61 3.40 -6.57 -6.47
N PHE A 62 3.54 -7.90 -6.45
CA PHE A 62 2.41 -8.81 -6.30
C PHE A 62 1.72 -8.59 -4.94
N THR A 63 2.50 -8.49 -3.86
CA THR A 63 1.96 -8.29 -2.52
C THR A 63 1.18 -6.97 -2.41
N ILE A 64 1.68 -5.90 -2.99
CA ILE A 64 0.96 -4.61 -3.02
C ILE A 64 -0.30 -4.69 -3.88
N LEU A 65 -0.26 -5.43 -4.99
CA LEU A 65 -1.45 -5.65 -5.82
C LEU A 65 -2.55 -6.37 -5.02
N GLU A 66 -2.20 -7.45 -4.31
CA GLU A 66 -3.13 -8.18 -3.42
C GLU A 66 -3.72 -7.28 -2.32
N GLN A 67 -2.92 -6.36 -1.75
CA GLN A 67 -3.43 -5.41 -0.77
C GLN A 67 -4.44 -4.42 -1.37
N ILE A 68 -4.23 -3.96 -2.61
CA ILE A 68 -5.19 -3.09 -3.32
C ILE A 68 -6.48 -3.86 -3.61
N GLU A 69 -6.39 -5.12 -4.04
CA GLU A 69 -7.54 -5.99 -4.28
C GLU A 69 -8.33 -6.25 -2.99
N GLY A 70 -7.64 -6.55 -1.89
CA GLY A 70 -8.24 -6.70 -0.56
C GLY A 70 -8.95 -5.42 -0.09
N ALA A 71 -8.35 -4.25 -0.34
CA ALA A 71 -8.96 -2.96 -0.02
C ALA A 71 -10.22 -2.67 -0.86
N LEU A 72 -10.21 -3.02 -2.15
CA LEU A 72 -11.40 -2.93 -3.00
C LEU A 72 -12.51 -3.87 -2.51
N ALA A 73 -12.18 -5.12 -2.19
CA ALA A 73 -13.13 -6.09 -1.65
C ALA A 73 -13.74 -5.60 -0.32
N TYR A 74 -12.91 -5.03 0.56
CA TYR A 74 -13.38 -4.41 1.81
C TYR A 74 -14.37 -3.29 1.55
N LEU A 75 -14.04 -2.32 0.68
CA LEU A 75 -14.95 -1.22 0.32
C LEU A 75 -16.26 -1.71 -0.32
N ASP A 76 -16.19 -2.79 -1.10
CA ASP A 76 -17.33 -3.32 -1.85
C ASP A 76 -18.22 -4.27 -1.04
N SER A 77 -17.78 -4.78 0.11
CA SER A 77 -18.55 -5.77 0.87
C SER A 77 -18.69 -5.52 2.38
N VAL A 78 -17.65 -5.01 3.04
CA VAL A 78 -17.60 -4.91 4.52
C VAL A 78 -17.68 -3.46 5.00
N GLY A 79 -17.03 -2.54 4.30
CA GLY A 79 -16.84 -1.16 4.73
C GLY A 79 -18.16 -0.37 4.84
N THR A 80 -18.29 0.37 5.95
CA THR A 80 -19.44 1.25 6.19
C THR A 80 -19.52 2.35 5.12
N ARG A 81 -20.65 2.44 4.42
CA ARG A 81 -20.87 3.41 3.32
C ARG A 81 -21.58 4.67 3.83
N ALA A 82 -20.95 5.37 4.76
CA ALA A 82 -21.53 6.60 5.33
C ALA A 82 -21.75 7.69 4.26
N GLU A 83 -20.84 7.81 3.29
CA GLU A 83 -20.92 8.80 2.21
C GLU A 83 -20.63 8.18 0.84
N ILE A 84 -21.63 8.19 -0.05
CA ILE A 84 -21.52 7.61 -1.40
C ILE A 84 -20.41 8.29 -2.22
N LYS A 85 -20.22 9.61 -2.09
CA LYS A 85 -19.19 10.35 -2.81
C LYS A 85 -17.79 9.91 -2.41
N THR A 86 -17.56 9.71 -1.11
CA THR A 86 -16.30 9.25 -0.54
C THR A 86 -16.00 7.81 -0.95
N TYR A 87 -17.00 6.93 -0.89
CA TYR A 87 -16.90 5.55 -1.42
C TYR A 87 -16.48 5.53 -2.90
N LYS A 88 -17.19 6.26 -3.77
CA LYS A 88 -16.89 6.32 -5.21
C LYS A 88 -15.49 6.86 -5.48
N ARG A 89 -15.07 7.90 -4.75
CA ARG A 89 -13.72 8.47 -4.87
C ARG A 89 -12.64 7.47 -4.48
N MET A 90 -12.78 6.81 -3.33
CA MET A 90 -11.81 5.82 -2.86
C MET A 90 -11.72 4.63 -3.81
N ARG A 91 -12.86 4.10 -4.26
CA ARG A 91 -12.92 3.00 -5.23
C ARG A 91 -12.23 3.36 -6.55
N LEU A 92 -12.43 4.59 -7.06
CA LEU A 92 -11.77 5.07 -8.27
C LEU A 92 -10.24 5.16 -8.10
N ILE A 93 -9.77 5.68 -6.95
CA ILE A 93 -8.34 5.79 -6.64
C ILE A 93 -7.68 4.40 -6.64
N LEU A 94 -8.27 3.44 -5.92
CA LEU A 94 -7.74 2.08 -5.82
C LEU A 94 -7.78 1.35 -7.16
N THR A 95 -8.85 1.50 -7.93
CA THR A 95 -8.95 0.92 -9.29
C THR A 95 -7.86 1.48 -10.21
N SER A 96 -7.60 2.79 -10.14
CA SER A 96 -6.54 3.43 -10.93
C SER A 96 -5.15 2.93 -10.51
N ALA A 97 -4.90 2.82 -9.21
CA ALA A 97 -3.66 2.29 -8.66
C ALA A 97 -3.41 0.84 -9.07
N HIS A 98 -4.44 -0.02 -8.99
CA HIS A 98 -4.40 -1.41 -9.46
C HIS A 98 -4.00 -1.47 -10.93
N ARG A 99 -4.73 -0.80 -11.82
CA ARG A 99 -4.42 -0.79 -13.26
C ARG A 99 -3.01 -0.29 -13.57
N SER A 100 -2.57 0.76 -12.89
CA SER A 100 -1.23 1.32 -13.10
C SER A 100 -0.14 0.32 -12.72
N LEU A 101 -0.25 -0.30 -11.54
CA LEU A 101 0.72 -1.28 -11.06
C LEU A 101 0.69 -2.56 -11.89
N HIS A 102 -0.51 -3.07 -12.18
CA HIS A 102 -0.75 -4.26 -12.98
C HIS A 102 -0.17 -4.15 -14.40
N ASN A 103 -0.45 -3.05 -15.10
CA ASN A 103 0.12 -2.79 -16.43
C ASN A 103 1.65 -2.66 -16.38
N ARG A 104 2.19 -2.05 -15.32
CA ARG A 104 3.64 -1.93 -15.13
C ARG A 104 4.28 -3.30 -14.91
N MET A 105 3.64 -4.21 -14.17
CA MET A 105 4.08 -5.60 -13.98
C MET A 105 4.10 -6.36 -15.31
N HIS A 106 3.07 -6.22 -16.14
CA HIS A 106 3.02 -6.81 -17.48
C HIS A 106 4.11 -6.27 -18.41
N LYS A 107 4.35 -4.95 -18.40
CA LYS A 107 5.38 -4.31 -19.22
C LYS A 107 6.79 -4.85 -18.93
N ILE A 108 7.06 -5.31 -17.71
CA ILE A 108 8.34 -5.91 -17.33
C ILE A 108 8.37 -7.44 -17.44
N GLY A 109 7.35 -8.04 -18.07
CA GLY A 109 7.24 -9.48 -18.29
C GLY A 109 6.97 -10.28 -17.02
N TYR A 110 6.33 -9.69 -16.01
CA TYR A 110 5.94 -10.40 -14.80
C TYR A 110 4.49 -10.86 -14.85
N TYR A 111 4.32 -12.13 -15.19
CA TYR A 111 3.04 -12.83 -15.14
C TYR A 111 2.73 -13.28 -13.71
N HIS A 112 1.49 -13.09 -13.30
CA HIS A 112 0.97 -13.49 -12.00
C HIS A 112 -0.46 -14.01 -12.16
N ASN A 113 -0.93 -14.79 -11.18
CA ASN A 113 -2.30 -15.29 -11.19
C ASN A 113 -3.24 -14.17 -10.74
N HIS A 114 -4.36 -14.03 -11.44
CA HIS A 114 -5.42 -13.12 -11.02
C HIS A 114 -6.47 -13.86 -10.18
N THR A 115 -7.25 -13.08 -9.43
CA THR A 115 -8.55 -13.58 -8.96
C THR A 115 -9.50 -13.71 -10.17
N PRO A 116 -10.55 -14.56 -10.11
CA PRO A 116 -11.47 -14.76 -11.24
C PRO A 116 -12.17 -13.49 -11.76
N ILE A 117 -12.26 -12.45 -10.94
CA ILE A 117 -12.86 -11.15 -11.31
C ILE A 117 -11.92 -10.33 -12.21
N ASP A 118 -10.62 -10.53 -12.10
CA ASP A 118 -9.60 -9.77 -12.81
C ASP A 118 -8.91 -10.59 -13.93
N ASP A 119 -9.42 -11.80 -14.21
CA ASP A 119 -8.90 -12.66 -15.27
C ASP A 119 -9.10 -12.04 -16.67
N HIS A 120 -8.07 -12.10 -17.51
CA HIS A 120 -8.15 -11.57 -18.87
C HIS A 120 -7.24 -12.31 -19.86
N PRO A 121 -7.54 -12.21 -21.18
CA PRO A 121 -7.06 -13.15 -22.19
C PRO A 121 -5.53 -13.24 -22.36
N GLU A 122 -4.79 -12.23 -21.91
CA GLU A 122 -3.33 -12.16 -22.00
C GLU A 122 -2.63 -13.23 -21.15
N HIS A 123 -3.35 -13.84 -20.20
CA HIS A 123 -2.89 -14.96 -19.38
C HIS A 123 -3.20 -16.35 -19.96
N HIS A 124 -3.96 -16.42 -21.06
CA HIS A 124 -4.50 -17.68 -21.59
C HIS A 124 -3.71 -18.23 -22.79
N ARG A 125 -2.64 -17.55 -23.22
CA ARG A 125 -1.83 -18.01 -24.36
C ARG A 125 -0.70 -18.93 -23.89
N ARG A 126 -0.86 -20.22 -24.23
CA ARG A 126 0.21 -21.23 -24.26
C ARG A 126 1.05 -21.10 -25.52
#